data_AF-A0A2H0KKU2-F1
#
_entry.id   AF-A0A2H0KKU2-F1
#
_cell.length_a   1.000
_cell.length_b   1.000
_cell.length_c   1.000
_cell.angle_alpha   90.00
_cell.angle_beta   90.00
_cell.angle_gamma   90.00
#
_symmetry.space_group_name_H-M   'P 1'
#
loop_
_entity.id
_entity.type
_entity.pdbx_description
1 polymer ?
#
loop_
_entity_poly.entity_id
_entity_poly.type
_entity_poly.pdbx_seq_one_letter_code
_entity_poly.pdbx_strand_id
1 'polypeptide(L)'
;MDEFSAFSSDGRIQPAPYYCPLPANQTAVISGVLRKKSGTGCYQADVSNNFNISALTGSTGDSCVTIKTPCTFSLDQQHAISYSCTVTWDNQACVAQGRQPSATQTLTINATATGGYSSGQLTNASCTPINSPPNDKKITIVAGVNSTADITFPFTGSNWIKLKNSSFNGVSITGVTVPAFVTGYDADDDVSKYFIIGNAGAVLKTAVSPNTAYSTPNWYDSSFTTSFSMYPSTFLNYVKSRKQHTVITNPDLSTITSPGIYIYNGALTLTSSNITTSNVVLIATGDISISGSEFNINADCVNTTLSKNIAILSTGKISFSNTTKCAAGIFIAKTVDTGSNGNQGLKIKGNLIVQTTLTNDRAWSDTSRPGLFVVFDPVQYINLLPYLSTAYYDWRQIQ
;
A
#
# COMPACT_ATOMS: atom_id res chain seq x y z
N MET A 1 -13.44 -35.41 -67.17
CA MET A 1 -13.92 -34.12 -66.58
C MET A 1 -14.97 -34.58 -65.61
N ASP A 2 -14.51 -34.96 -64.43
CA ASP A 2 -15.21 -35.94 -63.60
C ASP A 2 -15.97 -35.21 -62.50
N GLU A 3 -17.26 -34.98 -62.74
CA GLU A 3 -18.24 -34.67 -61.71
C GLU A 3 -18.55 -35.96 -60.94
N PHE A 4 -17.94 -36.12 -59.77
CA PHE A 4 -18.34 -37.11 -58.78
C PHE A 4 -19.67 -36.67 -58.15
N SER A 5 -20.78 -37.22 -58.64
CA SER A 5 -22.08 -37.17 -57.97
C SER A 5 -22.32 -38.50 -57.26
N ALA A 6 -22.29 -38.46 -55.92
CA ALA A 6 -22.65 -39.59 -55.08
C ALA A 6 -24.17 -39.75 -55.04
N PHE A 7 -24.70 -40.75 -55.73
CA PHE A 7 -26.10 -41.19 -55.60
C PHE A 7 -26.20 -42.28 -54.52
N SER A 8 -27.07 -42.08 -53.52
CA SER A 8 -27.51 -43.15 -52.62
C SER A 8 -28.52 -44.06 -53.34
N SER A 9 -28.47 -45.35 -53.03
CA SER A 9 -29.19 -46.44 -53.71
C SER A 9 -30.69 -46.53 -53.39
N ASP A 10 -31.31 -45.48 -52.85
CA ASP A 10 -32.74 -45.48 -52.47
C ASP A 10 -33.59 -44.42 -53.19
N GLY A 11 -33.02 -43.64 -54.14
CA GLY A 11 -33.77 -42.68 -54.96
C GLY A 11 -34.47 -41.58 -54.16
N ARG A 12 -34.20 -41.48 -52.86
CA ARG A 12 -34.66 -40.40 -52.01
C ARG A 12 -33.55 -39.38 -51.99
N ILE A 13 -33.84 -38.20 -52.55
CA ILE A 13 -33.04 -37.00 -52.29
C ILE A 13 -32.97 -36.90 -50.77
N GLN A 14 -31.81 -37.21 -50.16
CA GLN A 14 -31.61 -36.86 -48.76
C GLN A 14 -31.81 -35.36 -48.69
N PRO A 15 -32.78 -34.87 -47.91
CA PRO A 15 -32.91 -33.43 -47.74
C PRO A 15 -31.55 -32.95 -47.26
N ALA A 16 -30.94 -32.04 -48.03
CA ALA A 16 -29.73 -31.36 -47.61
C ALA A 16 -29.95 -30.95 -46.15
N PRO A 17 -29.01 -31.25 -45.23
CA PRO A 17 -29.20 -30.99 -43.81
C PRO A 17 -29.74 -29.58 -43.67
N TYR A 18 -30.95 -29.47 -43.12
CA TYR A 18 -31.67 -28.22 -43.01
C TYR A 18 -30.92 -27.37 -42.01
N TYR A 19 -29.91 -26.64 -42.50
CA TYR A 19 -29.15 -25.69 -41.71
C TYR A 19 -30.13 -24.61 -41.29
N CYS A 20 -30.49 -24.59 -40.01
CA CYS A 20 -31.15 -23.45 -39.42
C CYS A 20 -30.05 -22.43 -39.12
N PRO A 21 -29.83 -21.40 -39.96
CA PRO A 21 -28.81 -20.41 -39.67
C PRO A 21 -29.17 -19.75 -38.33
N LEU A 22 -28.19 -19.62 -37.44
CA LEU A 22 -28.35 -18.76 -36.28
C LEU A 22 -28.80 -17.38 -36.79
N PRO A 23 -29.86 -16.76 -36.20
CA PRO A 23 -30.30 -15.43 -36.58
C PRO A 23 -29.12 -14.47 -36.76
N ALA A 24 -29.07 -13.74 -37.87
CA ALA A 24 -28.01 -12.78 -38.09
C ALA A 24 -28.00 -11.73 -36.94
N ASN A 25 -26.81 -11.33 -36.51
CA ASN A 25 -26.60 -10.31 -35.48
C ASN A 25 -27.17 -10.66 -34.10
N GLN A 26 -27.00 -11.90 -33.62
CA GLN A 26 -27.27 -12.19 -32.22
C GLN A 26 -26.41 -11.30 -31.32
N THR A 27 -27.00 -10.89 -30.20
CA THR A 27 -26.32 -10.10 -29.18
C THR A 27 -26.25 -10.87 -27.88
N ALA A 28 -25.21 -10.61 -27.10
CA ALA A 28 -25.09 -10.99 -25.71
C ALA A 28 -24.62 -9.78 -24.94
N VAL A 29 -24.97 -9.71 -23.67
CA VAL A 29 -24.48 -8.66 -22.77
C VAL A 29 -23.59 -9.31 -21.73
N ILE A 30 -22.40 -8.74 -21.53
CA ILE A 30 -21.56 -9.03 -20.37
C ILE A 30 -21.65 -7.83 -19.45
N SER A 31 -22.11 -8.04 -18.23
CA SER A 31 -22.19 -6.98 -17.23
C SER A 31 -21.67 -7.42 -15.87
N GLY A 32 -21.38 -6.45 -15.02
CA GLY A 32 -20.96 -6.75 -13.66
C GLY A 32 -20.57 -5.50 -12.89
N VAL A 33 -20.21 -5.71 -11.63
CA VAL A 33 -19.80 -4.64 -10.72
C VAL A 33 -18.29 -4.44 -10.81
N LEU A 34 -17.86 -3.19 -10.76
CA LEU A 34 -16.44 -2.85 -10.63
C LEU A 34 -16.08 -2.82 -9.15
N ARG A 35 -15.02 -3.53 -8.77
CA ARG A 35 -14.63 -3.69 -7.38
C ARG A 35 -13.15 -3.40 -7.13
N LYS A 36 -12.82 -2.85 -5.97
CA LYS A 36 -11.45 -2.76 -5.45
C LYS A 36 -11.26 -3.85 -4.40
N LYS A 37 -10.11 -4.51 -4.42
CA LYS A 37 -9.71 -5.50 -3.41
C LYS A 37 -8.47 -5.02 -2.66
N SER A 38 -8.57 -4.98 -1.34
CA SER A 38 -7.44 -4.74 -0.44
C SER A 38 -7.52 -5.78 0.66
N GLY A 39 -6.48 -6.62 0.78
CA GLY A 39 -6.53 -7.79 1.64
C GLY A 39 -7.66 -8.76 1.31
N THR A 40 -8.43 -9.12 2.33
CA THR A 40 -9.64 -9.95 2.21
C THR A 40 -10.89 -9.14 1.85
N GLY A 41 -10.82 -7.81 1.90
CA GLY A 41 -11.96 -6.93 1.65
C GLY A 41 -12.26 -6.73 0.17
N CYS A 42 -13.55 -6.65 -0.16
CA CYS A 42 -14.08 -6.55 -1.52
C CYS A 42 -15.12 -5.43 -1.59
N TYR A 43 -14.82 -4.35 -2.30
CA TYR A 43 -15.61 -3.12 -2.25
C TYR A 43 -15.97 -2.64 -3.63
N GLN A 44 -17.09 -1.92 -3.73
CA GLN A 44 -17.44 -1.19 -4.93
C GLN A 44 -16.32 -0.20 -5.26
N ALA A 45 -15.88 -0.19 -6.52
CA ALA A 45 -14.77 0.62 -6.94
C ALA A 45 -15.19 2.10 -7.03
N ASP A 46 -14.43 2.96 -6.36
CA ASP A 46 -14.48 4.40 -6.57
C ASP A 46 -13.61 4.73 -7.80
N VAL A 47 -14.23 4.75 -8.96
CA VAL A 47 -13.57 4.85 -10.27
C VAL A 47 -13.81 6.24 -10.82
N SER A 48 -13.18 7.26 -10.23
CA SER A 48 -13.12 8.59 -10.83
C SER A 48 -11.98 8.61 -11.87
N ASN A 49 -12.36 8.69 -13.15
CA ASN A 49 -11.56 9.00 -14.37
C ASN A 49 -10.31 8.14 -14.69
N ASN A 50 -9.94 7.21 -13.82
CA ASN A 50 -8.63 6.55 -13.80
C ASN A 50 -8.65 5.09 -14.29
N PHE A 51 -9.77 4.66 -14.86
CA PHE A 51 -9.97 3.27 -15.25
C PHE A 51 -10.39 3.22 -16.71
N ASN A 52 -9.83 2.25 -17.42
CA ASN A 52 -10.12 2.01 -18.82
C ASN A 52 -10.40 0.53 -19.00
N ILE A 53 -11.56 0.20 -19.57
CA ILE A 53 -11.84 -1.14 -20.10
C ILE A 53 -11.78 -1.02 -21.61
N SER A 54 -10.67 -1.44 -22.22
CA SER A 54 -10.35 -1.09 -23.61
C SER A 54 -10.26 -2.24 -24.59
N ALA A 55 -10.52 -3.49 -24.19
CA ALA A 55 -10.61 -4.55 -25.18
C ALA A 55 -11.33 -5.78 -24.64
N LEU A 56 -12.38 -6.17 -25.36
CA LEU A 56 -12.89 -7.53 -25.45
C LEU A 56 -12.35 -8.08 -26.78
N THR A 57 -11.20 -8.76 -26.74
CA THR A 57 -10.67 -9.41 -27.96
C THR A 57 -11.07 -10.88 -27.93
N GLY A 58 -11.69 -11.38 -29.01
CA GLY A 58 -11.96 -12.80 -29.16
C GLY A 58 -10.64 -13.54 -29.32
N SER A 59 -10.30 -14.43 -28.38
CA SER A 59 -9.03 -15.18 -28.45
C SER A 59 -9.21 -16.63 -28.88
N THR A 60 -10.41 -17.19 -28.81
CA THR A 60 -10.70 -18.55 -29.32
C THR A 60 -12.18 -18.69 -29.69
N GLY A 61 -12.42 -18.85 -30.99
CA GLY A 61 -13.69 -19.19 -31.63
C GLY A 61 -13.53 -19.21 -33.15
N ASP A 62 -14.62 -19.42 -33.90
CA ASP A 62 -14.58 -19.38 -35.36
C ASP A 62 -14.01 -18.04 -35.86
N SER A 63 -12.91 -18.08 -36.63
CA SER A 63 -12.24 -16.91 -37.18
C SER A 63 -13.11 -16.08 -38.14
N CYS A 64 -14.26 -16.62 -38.54
CA CYS A 64 -15.25 -15.95 -39.38
C CYS A 64 -16.31 -15.16 -38.58
N VAL A 65 -16.25 -15.15 -37.25
CA VAL A 65 -17.12 -14.32 -36.40
C VAL A 65 -16.40 -13.02 -36.06
N THR A 66 -16.95 -11.88 -36.48
CA THR A 66 -16.45 -10.57 -36.06
C THR A 66 -17.21 -10.10 -34.82
N ILE A 67 -16.47 -9.61 -33.82
CA ILE A 67 -17.02 -9.22 -32.53
C ILE A 67 -16.93 -7.70 -32.36
N LYS A 68 -18.07 -7.06 -32.15
CA LYS A 68 -18.16 -5.62 -31.81
C LYS A 68 -18.54 -5.48 -30.35
N THR A 69 -17.80 -4.64 -29.61
CA THR A 69 -17.91 -4.56 -28.15
C THR A 69 -17.96 -3.12 -27.64
N PRO A 70 -19.06 -2.38 -27.83
CA PRO A 70 -19.27 -1.15 -27.06
C PRO A 70 -19.47 -1.50 -25.57
N CYS A 71 -18.65 -0.91 -24.72
CA CYS A 71 -18.82 -0.98 -23.26
C CYS A 71 -19.29 0.37 -22.73
N THR A 72 -20.32 0.34 -21.87
CA THR A 72 -20.83 1.49 -21.14
C THR A 72 -20.57 1.31 -19.65
N PHE A 73 -20.53 2.43 -18.94
CA PHE A 73 -20.28 2.48 -17.50
C PHE A 73 -21.43 3.18 -16.80
N SER A 74 -21.88 2.63 -15.67
CA SER A 74 -22.78 3.34 -14.77
C SER A 74 -21.97 4.13 -13.74
N LEU A 75 -22.37 5.37 -13.47
CA LEU A 75 -21.70 6.26 -12.52
C LEU A 75 -22.59 6.54 -11.30
N ASP A 76 -21.99 6.62 -10.11
CA ASP A 76 -22.57 7.24 -8.92
C ASP A 76 -21.67 8.39 -8.43
N GLN A 77 -22.21 9.60 -8.29
CA GLN A 77 -21.47 10.79 -7.84
C GLN A 77 -20.07 10.95 -8.50
N GLN A 78 -19.94 10.66 -9.80
CA GLN A 78 -18.71 10.67 -10.62
C GLN A 78 -17.81 9.41 -10.55
N HIS A 79 -18.28 8.30 -9.98
CA HIS A 79 -17.52 7.05 -9.85
C HIS A 79 -18.13 5.92 -10.67
N ALA A 80 -17.35 5.22 -11.50
CA ALA A 80 -17.89 4.04 -12.19
C ALA A 80 -18.10 2.85 -11.25
N ILE A 81 -19.34 2.37 -11.19
CA ILE A 81 -19.77 1.34 -10.24
C ILE A 81 -20.04 -0.01 -10.90
N SER A 82 -20.38 0.01 -12.18
CA SER A 82 -20.67 -1.17 -12.97
C SER A 82 -20.33 -0.92 -14.43
N TYR A 83 -20.19 -2.02 -15.17
CA TYR A 83 -19.96 -1.99 -16.61
C TYR A 83 -20.98 -2.88 -17.31
N SER A 84 -21.25 -2.54 -18.58
CA SER A 84 -22.07 -3.34 -19.47
C SER A 84 -21.47 -3.28 -20.88
N CYS A 85 -21.02 -4.43 -21.38
CA CYS A 85 -20.49 -4.57 -22.72
C CYS A 85 -21.48 -5.37 -23.57
N THR A 86 -21.95 -4.78 -24.66
CA THR A 86 -22.77 -5.51 -25.63
C THR A 86 -21.83 -6.17 -26.63
N VAL A 87 -21.99 -7.47 -26.83
CA VAL A 87 -21.26 -8.27 -27.80
C VAL A 87 -22.20 -8.59 -28.95
N THR A 88 -21.82 -8.22 -30.17
CA THR A 88 -22.57 -8.58 -31.38
C THR A 88 -21.81 -9.63 -32.18
N TRP A 89 -22.48 -10.72 -32.55
CA TRP A 89 -21.97 -11.73 -33.46
C TRP A 89 -22.26 -11.32 -34.89
N ASP A 90 -21.23 -10.91 -35.61
CA ASP A 90 -21.31 -10.81 -37.06
C ASP A 90 -20.88 -12.16 -37.66
N ASN A 91 -21.87 -12.94 -38.11
CA ASN A 91 -21.69 -14.25 -38.70
C ASN A 91 -21.74 -14.24 -40.23
N GLN A 92 -21.77 -13.07 -40.87
CA GLN A 92 -21.91 -12.97 -42.34
C GLN A 92 -20.79 -13.72 -43.07
N ALA A 93 -19.55 -13.62 -42.57
CA ALA A 93 -18.42 -14.33 -43.16
C ALA A 93 -18.51 -15.86 -42.95
N CYS A 94 -19.08 -16.35 -41.85
CA CYS A 94 -19.30 -17.78 -41.64
C CYS A 94 -20.36 -18.33 -42.61
N VAL A 95 -21.45 -17.59 -42.78
CA VAL A 95 -22.53 -17.94 -43.71
C VAL A 95 -22.01 -17.95 -45.16
N ALA A 96 -21.21 -16.95 -45.55
CA ALA A 96 -20.58 -16.89 -46.87
C ALA A 96 -19.61 -18.06 -47.14
N GLN A 97 -19.03 -18.66 -46.10
CA GLN A 97 -18.15 -19.83 -46.18
C GLN A 97 -18.90 -21.17 -46.04
N GLY A 98 -20.24 -21.17 -45.93
CA GLY A 98 -21.03 -22.38 -45.72
C GLY A 98 -20.81 -23.03 -44.34
N ARG A 99 -20.32 -22.27 -43.36
CA ARG A 99 -20.00 -22.76 -42.01
C ARG A 99 -21.06 -22.29 -41.01
N GLN A 100 -21.41 -23.16 -40.08
CA GLN A 100 -22.22 -22.79 -38.92
C GLN A 100 -21.31 -22.07 -37.90
N PRO A 101 -21.59 -20.81 -37.54
CA PRO A 101 -20.79 -20.09 -36.55
C PRO A 101 -20.97 -20.74 -35.18
N SER A 102 -19.88 -20.89 -34.44
CA SER A 102 -19.96 -21.27 -33.02
C SER A 102 -20.79 -20.25 -32.24
N ALA A 103 -21.84 -20.73 -31.58
CA ALA A 103 -22.66 -19.95 -30.64
C ALA A 103 -21.86 -19.55 -29.39
N THR A 104 -20.73 -20.19 -29.14
CA THR A 104 -19.86 -19.93 -27.98
C THR A 104 -18.57 -19.26 -28.42
N GLN A 105 -18.20 -18.18 -27.73
CA GLN A 105 -16.97 -17.42 -27.99
C GLN A 105 -16.24 -17.17 -26.67
N THR A 106 -14.90 -17.19 -26.69
CA THR A 106 -14.08 -16.77 -25.55
C THR A 106 -13.50 -15.39 -25.79
N LEU A 107 -13.82 -14.46 -24.89
CA LEU A 107 -13.35 -13.08 -24.94
C LEU A 107 -12.37 -12.78 -23.83
N THR A 108 -11.37 -11.96 -24.10
CA THR A 108 -10.44 -11.45 -23.08
C THR A 108 -10.81 -10.03 -22.69
N ILE A 109 -11.12 -9.78 -21.41
CA ILE A 109 -11.47 -8.47 -20.86
C ILE A 109 -10.22 -7.75 -20.35
N ASN A 110 -9.83 -6.66 -21.01
CA ASN A 110 -8.74 -5.80 -20.55
C ASN A 110 -9.27 -4.60 -19.76
N ALA A 111 -9.11 -4.66 -18.45
CA ALA A 111 -9.42 -3.57 -17.53
C ALA A 111 -8.15 -3.08 -16.81
N THR A 112 -7.88 -1.78 -16.84
CA THR A 112 -6.74 -1.15 -16.18
C THR A 112 -7.18 -0.11 -15.17
N ALA A 113 -6.39 0.05 -14.11
CA ALA A 113 -6.57 1.04 -13.06
C ALA A 113 -5.28 1.84 -12.84
N THR A 114 -5.38 3.08 -12.38
CA THR A 114 -4.25 3.85 -11.86
C THR A 114 -4.37 4.04 -10.34
N GLY A 115 -3.36 4.66 -9.71
CA GLY A 115 -3.40 4.96 -8.28
C GLY A 115 -3.14 3.76 -7.36
N GLY A 116 -2.15 2.92 -7.70
CA GLY A 116 -1.69 1.83 -6.84
C GLY A 116 -2.54 0.55 -6.91
N TYR A 117 -3.28 0.35 -7.99
CA TYR A 117 -4.02 -0.89 -8.26
C TYR A 117 -3.48 -1.59 -9.50
N SER A 118 -3.50 -2.92 -9.50
CA SER A 118 -3.17 -3.74 -10.68
C SER A 118 -4.32 -3.77 -11.69
N SER A 119 -4.07 -4.35 -12.86
CA SER A 119 -5.11 -4.59 -13.86
C SER A 119 -6.23 -5.48 -13.30
N GLY A 120 -7.45 -5.25 -13.76
CA GLY A 120 -8.64 -5.97 -13.30
C GLY A 120 -8.57 -7.47 -13.58
N GLN A 121 -9.12 -8.24 -12.64
CA GLN A 121 -9.31 -9.69 -12.69
C GLN A 121 -10.81 -10.00 -12.71
N LEU A 122 -11.19 -11.06 -13.42
CA LEU A 122 -12.57 -11.54 -13.41
C LEU A 122 -12.85 -12.31 -12.12
N THR A 123 -13.91 -11.90 -11.43
CA THR A 123 -14.24 -12.41 -10.10
C THR A 123 -15.73 -12.59 -9.92
N ASN A 124 -16.10 -13.31 -8.86
CA ASN A 124 -17.46 -13.29 -8.33
C ASN A 124 -17.67 -12.08 -7.39
N ALA A 125 -18.88 -11.98 -6.83
CA ALA A 125 -19.25 -10.91 -5.89
C ALA A 125 -18.39 -10.87 -4.61
N SER A 126 -17.68 -11.94 -4.28
CA SER A 126 -16.75 -12.04 -3.15
C SER A 126 -15.30 -11.76 -3.53
N CYS A 127 -15.04 -11.16 -4.71
CA CYS A 127 -13.69 -10.90 -5.23
C CYS A 127 -12.81 -12.16 -5.29
N THR A 128 -13.43 -13.32 -5.46
CA THR A 128 -12.73 -14.59 -5.71
C THR A 128 -12.57 -14.76 -7.21
N PRO A 129 -11.35 -15.03 -7.71
CA PRO A 129 -11.13 -15.28 -9.12
C PRO A 129 -12.04 -16.39 -9.64
N ILE A 130 -12.71 -16.16 -10.76
CA ILE A 130 -13.55 -17.19 -11.40
C ILE A 130 -12.73 -18.11 -12.31
N ASN A 131 -11.52 -17.69 -12.67
CA ASN A 131 -10.62 -18.43 -13.53
C ASN A 131 -9.42 -18.96 -12.75
N SER A 132 -8.83 -20.04 -13.28
CA SER A 132 -7.53 -20.57 -12.85
C SER A 132 -6.61 -20.66 -14.08
N PRO A 133 -5.49 -19.92 -14.12
CA PRO A 133 -4.95 -19.07 -13.05
C PRO A 133 -5.77 -17.77 -12.80
N PRO A 134 -5.69 -17.17 -11.59
CA PRO A 134 -6.48 -15.98 -11.19
C PRO A 134 -6.36 -14.73 -12.06
N ASN A 135 -5.28 -14.64 -12.82
CA ASN A 135 -5.00 -13.53 -13.73
C ASN A 135 -5.55 -13.77 -15.13
N ASP A 136 -6.21 -14.90 -15.39
CA ASP A 136 -6.86 -15.15 -16.66
C ASP A 136 -8.07 -14.23 -16.83
N LYS A 137 -8.02 -13.42 -17.88
CA LYS A 137 -9.00 -12.39 -18.22
C LYS A 137 -10.05 -12.92 -19.21
N LYS A 138 -10.05 -14.22 -19.48
CA LYS A 138 -10.96 -14.87 -20.42
C LYS A 138 -12.33 -15.11 -19.81
N ILE A 139 -13.38 -14.86 -20.58
CA ILE A 139 -14.76 -15.21 -20.28
C ILE A 139 -15.38 -15.92 -21.48
N THR A 140 -16.07 -17.01 -21.22
CA THR A 140 -16.83 -17.73 -22.24
C THR A 140 -18.26 -17.20 -22.26
N ILE A 141 -18.73 -16.80 -23.45
CA ILE A 141 -20.08 -16.27 -23.66
C ILE A 141 -20.82 -17.07 -24.71
N VAL A 142 -22.14 -17.04 -24.63
CA VAL A 142 -23.05 -17.71 -25.57
C VAL A 142 -23.94 -16.66 -26.23
N ALA A 143 -24.11 -16.78 -27.55
CA ALA A 143 -24.96 -15.89 -28.33
C ALA A 143 -26.41 -15.91 -27.78
N GLY A 144 -27.01 -14.72 -27.60
CA GLY A 144 -28.35 -14.57 -27.02
C GLY A 144 -28.42 -14.69 -25.49
N VAL A 145 -27.30 -14.94 -24.80
CA VAL A 145 -27.28 -15.18 -23.34
C VAL A 145 -26.53 -14.07 -22.63
N ASN A 146 -27.17 -13.44 -21.65
CA ASN A 146 -26.49 -12.48 -20.77
C ASN A 146 -25.56 -13.21 -19.80
N SER A 147 -24.33 -12.71 -19.69
CA SER A 147 -23.30 -13.23 -18.78
C SER A 147 -22.97 -12.18 -17.73
N THR A 148 -22.70 -12.63 -16.50
CA THR A 148 -22.32 -11.73 -15.40
C THR A 148 -20.93 -12.07 -14.90
N ALA A 149 -20.05 -11.07 -14.82
CA ALA A 149 -18.73 -11.21 -14.20
C ALA A 149 -18.31 -9.90 -13.56
N ASP A 150 -17.93 -9.93 -12.28
CA ASP A 150 -17.39 -8.74 -11.63
C ASP A 150 -15.92 -8.56 -12.05
N ILE A 151 -15.48 -7.29 -12.12
CA ILE A 151 -14.08 -6.95 -12.35
C ILE A 151 -13.52 -6.40 -11.06
N THR A 152 -12.57 -7.12 -10.47
CA THR A 152 -11.87 -6.69 -9.26
C THR A 152 -10.49 -6.16 -9.60
N PHE A 153 -10.12 -5.02 -9.03
CA PHE A 153 -8.80 -4.41 -9.09
C PHE A 153 -8.07 -4.64 -7.76
N PRO A 154 -7.09 -5.56 -7.69
CA PRO A 154 -6.27 -5.75 -6.50
C PRO A 154 -5.36 -4.55 -6.25
N PHE A 155 -5.35 -4.08 -5.00
CA PHE A 155 -4.43 -3.06 -4.54
C PHE A 155 -3.00 -3.60 -4.54
N THR A 156 -2.08 -2.84 -5.13
CA THR A 156 -0.65 -3.16 -5.21
C THR A 156 0.20 -2.17 -4.44
N GLY A 157 -0.39 -1.11 -3.87
CA GLY A 157 0.32 -0.29 -2.89
C GLY A 157 0.63 -1.14 -1.66
N SER A 158 1.90 -1.25 -1.32
CA SER A 158 2.35 -2.01 -0.16
C SER A 158 3.45 -1.20 0.48
N ASN A 159 3.26 -0.79 1.75
CA ASN A 159 4.12 0.12 2.55
C ASN A 159 3.50 1.46 2.98
N TRP A 160 2.17 1.61 2.91
CA TRP A 160 1.55 2.83 3.41
C TRP A 160 1.76 3.00 4.91
N ILE A 161 1.81 4.26 5.35
CA ILE A 161 2.19 4.66 6.70
C ILE A 161 0.96 5.25 7.38
N LYS A 162 0.78 4.95 8.66
CA LYS A 162 -0.23 5.56 9.53
C LYS A 162 0.41 6.11 10.80
N LEU A 163 -0.16 7.17 11.33
CA LEU A 163 0.33 7.89 12.50
C LEU A 163 -0.83 8.10 13.48
N LYS A 164 -0.56 8.06 14.78
CA LYS A 164 -1.54 8.39 15.83
C LYS A 164 -1.01 9.45 16.75
N ASN A 165 -1.73 10.59 16.84
CA ASN A 165 -1.35 11.75 17.66
C ASN A 165 0.08 12.26 17.41
N SER A 166 0.66 11.97 16.23
CA SER A 166 2.09 12.14 15.99
C SER A 166 2.41 13.30 15.07
N SER A 167 3.62 13.82 15.24
CA SER A 167 4.25 14.68 14.25
C SER A 167 5.13 13.83 13.35
N PHE A 168 4.98 14.01 12.04
CA PHE A 168 5.83 13.40 11.05
C PHE A 168 6.57 14.47 10.29
N ASN A 169 7.88 14.36 10.28
CA ASN A 169 8.76 15.19 9.48
C ASN A 169 9.46 14.26 8.49
N GLY A 170 9.20 14.44 7.20
CA GLY A 170 9.83 13.67 6.15
C GLY A 170 9.91 14.51 4.88
N VAL A 171 11.15 14.86 4.50
CA VAL A 171 11.45 15.76 3.38
C VAL A 171 11.07 15.17 2.02
N SER A 172 10.76 13.87 1.93
CA SER A 172 10.13 13.28 0.75
C SER A 172 9.51 11.92 1.08
N ILE A 173 8.18 11.85 1.22
CA ILE A 173 7.49 10.57 1.02
C ILE A 173 6.67 10.70 -0.25
N THR A 174 7.20 10.15 -1.33
CA THR A 174 6.49 10.08 -2.61
C THR A 174 5.72 8.77 -2.71
N GLY A 175 4.46 8.81 -3.11
CA GLY A 175 3.71 7.60 -3.49
C GLY A 175 3.05 6.84 -2.35
N VAL A 176 2.78 7.46 -1.19
CA VAL A 176 1.96 6.83 -0.14
C VAL A 176 0.53 6.71 -0.63
N THR A 177 0.20 5.59 -1.25
CA THR A 177 -1.19 5.29 -1.60
C THR A 177 -1.83 4.58 -0.41
N VAL A 178 -2.89 5.17 0.14
CA VAL A 178 -3.69 4.53 1.19
C VAL A 178 -4.72 3.62 0.51
N PRO A 179 -4.88 2.36 0.94
CA PRO A 179 -5.86 1.47 0.35
C PRO A 179 -7.29 1.97 0.55
N ALA A 180 -8.20 1.61 -0.36
CA ALA A 180 -9.60 1.98 -0.27
C ALA A 180 -10.32 1.37 0.96
N PHE A 181 -9.74 0.38 1.62
CA PHE A 181 -10.19 -0.11 2.91
C PHE A 181 -8.98 -0.38 3.78
N VAL A 182 -9.08 0.05 5.04
CA VAL A 182 -8.01 -0.12 6.01
C VAL A 182 -8.53 -0.90 7.19
N THR A 183 -7.70 -1.81 7.69
CA THR A 183 -7.89 -2.44 8.99
C THR A 183 -6.90 -1.84 9.97
N GLY A 184 -7.29 -1.78 11.24
CA GLY A 184 -6.38 -1.31 12.28
C GLY A 184 -5.14 -2.20 12.36
N TYR A 185 -3.98 -1.58 12.54
CA TYR A 185 -2.73 -2.30 12.81
C TYR A 185 -2.87 -3.22 14.03
N ASP A 186 -3.42 -2.68 15.13
CA ASP A 186 -3.75 -3.36 16.39
C ASP A 186 -4.76 -2.51 17.19
N ALA A 187 -4.90 -2.74 18.50
CA ALA A 187 -5.82 -2.03 19.38
C ALA A 187 -5.50 -0.52 19.56
N ASP A 188 -4.29 -0.06 19.21
CA ASP A 188 -3.99 1.37 19.17
C ASP A 188 -4.50 2.04 17.87
N ASP A 189 -4.99 1.29 16.89
CA ASP A 189 -5.41 1.79 15.58
C ASP A 189 -6.93 1.61 15.35
N ASP A 190 -7.46 2.33 14.37
CA ASP A 190 -8.85 2.27 13.92
C ASP A 190 -8.96 1.98 12.41
N VAL A 191 -10.18 1.97 11.89
CA VAL A 191 -10.48 1.77 10.46
C VAL A 191 -10.53 3.09 9.65
N SER A 192 -10.02 4.19 10.22
CA SER A 192 -10.01 5.50 9.56
C SER A 192 -8.91 5.56 8.50
N LYS A 193 -9.25 6.06 7.31
CA LYS A 193 -8.33 6.21 6.17
C LYS A 193 -7.55 7.52 6.21
N TYR A 194 -7.11 7.92 7.40
CA TYR A 194 -6.33 9.12 7.60
C TYR A 194 -4.86 8.77 7.79
N PHE A 195 -3.98 9.61 7.26
CA PHE A 195 -2.55 9.50 7.50
C PHE A 195 -2.21 9.71 8.97
N ILE A 196 -2.88 10.69 9.60
CA ILE A 196 -2.86 10.91 11.04
C ILE A 196 -4.26 10.65 11.60
N ILE A 197 -4.34 9.77 12.59
CA ILE A 197 -5.54 9.53 13.41
C ILE A 197 -5.36 10.08 14.82
N GLY A 198 -6.48 10.18 15.54
CA GLY A 198 -6.55 10.85 16.84
C GLY A 198 -6.86 12.33 16.70
N ASN A 199 -6.59 13.10 17.75
CA ASN A 199 -7.05 14.49 17.88
C ASN A 199 -5.93 15.52 17.68
N ALA A 200 -4.71 15.08 17.38
CA ALA A 200 -3.55 15.96 17.23
C ALA A 200 -2.56 15.39 16.22
N GLY A 201 -1.70 16.25 15.67
CA GLY A 201 -0.58 15.85 14.84
C GLY A 201 -0.20 16.92 13.83
N ALA A 202 0.96 16.74 13.21
CA ALA A 202 1.45 17.65 12.18
C ALA A 202 2.26 16.86 11.15
N VAL A 203 2.14 17.22 9.88
CA VAL A 203 3.01 16.70 8.82
C VAL A 203 3.81 17.86 8.25
N LEU A 204 5.12 17.78 8.34
CA LEU A 204 6.03 18.68 7.64
C LEU A 204 6.41 18.01 6.32
N LYS A 205 6.02 18.62 5.20
CA LYS A 205 6.17 18.06 3.83
C LYS A 205 6.91 19.02 2.90
N THR A 206 7.73 18.46 2.01
CA THR A 206 8.32 19.18 0.85
C THR A 206 7.56 18.83 -0.45
N ALA A 207 7.04 17.60 -0.57
CA ALA A 207 6.07 17.21 -1.58
C ALA A 207 5.27 15.99 -1.09
N VAL A 208 3.93 16.08 -1.08
CA VAL A 208 3.03 14.94 -0.87
C VAL A 208 1.94 15.07 -1.94
N SER A 209 1.83 14.08 -2.83
CA SER A 209 0.84 14.07 -3.92
C SER A 209 -0.29 13.07 -3.58
N PRO A 210 -1.43 13.54 -3.05
CA PRO A 210 -2.55 12.66 -2.71
C PRO A 210 -3.26 12.15 -3.96
N ASN A 211 -3.44 10.85 -4.03
CA ASN A 211 -4.71 10.30 -4.50
C ASN A 211 -5.74 10.41 -3.35
N THR A 212 -6.37 11.58 -3.28
CA THR A 212 -7.71 11.86 -2.72
C THR A 212 -8.00 11.88 -1.20
N ALA A 213 -7.15 11.47 -0.25
CA ALA A 213 -7.41 11.79 1.17
C ALA A 213 -6.20 11.54 2.08
N TYR A 214 -5.66 12.57 2.74
CA TYR A 214 -4.70 12.35 3.83
C TYR A 214 -5.25 12.68 5.23
N SER A 215 -6.33 13.47 5.38
CA SER A 215 -7.04 13.71 6.66
C SER A 215 -8.14 14.76 6.53
N THR A 216 -9.22 14.71 7.33
CA THR A 216 -10.10 15.85 7.73
C THR A 216 -10.95 15.48 8.97
N PRO A 217 -11.51 16.41 9.80
CA PRO A 217 -11.68 17.88 9.63
C PRO A 217 -10.91 18.80 10.60
N ASN A 218 -10.84 20.09 10.25
CA ASN A 218 -9.98 21.19 10.78
C ASN A 218 -8.50 21.12 10.39
N TRP A 219 -8.21 20.54 9.23
CA TRP A 219 -6.88 20.57 8.66
C TRP A 219 -6.54 21.96 8.15
N TYR A 220 -5.34 22.45 8.47
CA TYR A 220 -4.79 23.71 7.98
C TYR A 220 -3.50 23.40 7.23
N ASP A 221 -3.41 23.87 5.98
CA ASP A 221 -2.20 23.76 5.18
C ASP A 221 -1.61 25.17 5.03
N SER A 222 -0.33 25.31 5.37
CA SER A 222 0.43 26.52 5.13
C SER A 222 1.82 26.17 4.63
N SER A 223 2.32 27.02 3.73
CA SER A 223 3.71 26.94 3.32
C SER A 223 4.62 27.24 4.51
N PHE A 224 5.61 26.39 4.72
CA PHE A 224 6.66 26.61 5.70
C PHE A 224 8.02 26.40 5.04
N THR A 225 9.02 27.19 5.44
CA THR A 225 10.40 26.95 5.04
C THR A 225 11.10 26.16 6.13
N THR A 226 11.44 24.90 5.85
CA THR A 226 12.19 24.07 6.79
C THR A 226 13.61 24.62 6.95
N SER A 227 13.90 25.25 8.09
CA SER A 227 15.28 25.51 8.50
C SER A 227 15.73 24.41 9.46
N PHE A 228 16.50 23.44 8.96
CA PHE A 228 17.12 22.43 9.82
C PHE A 228 18.32 23.04 10.53
N SER A 229 18.09 23.70 11.67
CA SER A 229 19.18 24.22 12.50
C SER A 229 19.83 23.14 13.39
N MET A 230 19.22 21.96 13.54
CA MET A 230 19.64 20.95 14.52
C MET A 230 19.62 19.50 13.97
N TYR A 231 20.60 19.15 13.12
CA TYR A 231 20.88 17.75 12.76
C TYR A 231 21.45 16.99 13.97
N PRO A 232 21.38 15.64 14.05
CA PRO A 232 22.03 14.85 15.09
C PRO A 232 23.50 15.20 15.29
N SER A 233 24.23 15.54 14.23
CA SER A 233 25.63 16.00 14.30
C SER A 233 25.76 17.38 14.98
N THR A 234 24.90 18.33 14.64
CA THR A 234 24.85 19.65 15.29
C THR A 234 24.46 19.50 16.76
N PHE A 235 23.46 18.67 17.05
CA PHE A 235 23.03 18.39 18.42
C PHE A 235 24.13 17.71 19.23
N LEU A 236 24.87 16.77 18.65
CA LEU A 236 26.05 16.15 19.27
C LEU A 236 27.11 17.22 19.64
N ASN A 237 27.39 18.15 18.74
CA ASN A 237 28.33 19.25 19.01
C ASN A 237 27.82 20.18 20.12
N TYR A 238 26.51 20.45 20.16
CA TYR A 238 25.89 21.18 21.26
C TYR A 238 26.02 20.43 22.59
N VAL A 239 25.73 19.13 22.62
CA VAL A 239 25.87 18.29 23.83
C VAL A 239 27.31 18.32 24.34
N LYS A 240 28.30 18.10 23.45
CA LYS A 240 29.72 18.13 23.82
C LYS A 240 30.15 19.47 24.42
N SER A 241 29.57 20.58 23.97
CA SER A 241 29.96 21.93 24.41
C SER A 241 29.16 22.44 25.61
N ARG A 242 27.92 22.01 25.81
CA ARG A 242 26.96 22.64 26.74
C ARG A 242 26.26 21.69 27.70
N LYS A 243 26.39 20.37 27.55
CA LYS A 243 25.69 19.40 28.41
C LYS A 243 26.65 18.41 29.04
N GLN A 244 26.35 18.04 30.29
CA GLN A 244 26.98 16.89 30.92
C GLN A 244 26.59 15.62 30.16
N HIS A 245 27.59 14.82 29.85
CA HIS A 245 27.44 13.58 29.09
C HIS A 245 28.52 12.58 29.49
N THR A 246 28.26 11.31 29.20
CA THR A 246 29.19 10.21 29.42
C THR A 246 29.56 9.61 28.08
N VAL A 247 30.86 9.46 27.81
CA VAL A 247 31.33 8.72 26.64
C VAL A 247 31.43 7.25 27.00
N ILE A 248 30.75 6.40 26.25
CA ILE A 248 30.80 4.95 26.38
C ILE A 248 31.67 4.36 25.27
N THR A 249 32.54 3.43 25.65
CA THR A 249 33.48 2.76 24.74
C THR A 249 33.12 1.30 24.49
N ASN A 250 32.30 0.71 25.36
CA ASN A 250 31.79 -0.64 25.21
C ASN A 250 30.45 -0.61 24.45
N PRO A 251 30.27 -1.42 23.38
CA PRO A 251 28.98 -1.57 22.71
C PRO A 251 27.90 -2.21 23.59
N ASP A 252 28.28 -2.92 24.65
CA ASP A 252 27.31 -3.38 25.66
C ASP A 252 26.85 -2.20 26.53
N LEU A 253 25.59 -1.79 26.31
CA LEU A 253 24.98 -0.68 27.03
C LEU A 253 24.47 -1.06 28.44
N SER A 254 24.68 -2.31 28.90
CA SER A 254 24.33 -2.73 30.26
C SER A 254 24.99 -1.86 31.35
N THR A 255 26.10 -1.19 31.01
CA THR A 255 26.80 -0.25 31.89
C THR A 255 26.08 1.08 32.07
N ILE A 256 25.02 1.36 31.30
CA ILE A 256 24.18 2.55 31.47
C ILE A 256 23.23 2.30 32.65
N THR A 257 23.67 2.72 33.83
CA THR A 257 22.93 2.48 35.08
C THR A 257 22.19 3.71 35.61
N SER A 258 22.46 4.90 35.08
CA SER A 258 21.79 6.15 35.50
C SER A 258 21.17 6.92 34.32
N PRO A 259 20.14 7.75 34.56
CA PRO A 259 19.65 8.73 33.58
C PRO A 259 20.79 9.61 33.04
N GLY A 260 20.67 10.06 31.80
CA GLY A 260 21.67 10.98 31.24
C GLY A 260 21.82 10.91 29.72
N ILE A 261 22.84 11.64 29.25
CA ILE A 261 23.23 11.66 27.84
C ILE A 261 24.50 10.83 27.67
N TYR A 262 24.44 9.88 26.75
CA TYR A 262 25.53 8.95 26.46
C TYR A 262 25.96 9.09 25.01
N ILE A 263 27.26 9.18 24.78
CA ILE A 263 27.85 9.28 23.45
C ILE A 263 28.65 8.02 23.17
N TYR A 264 28.35 7.37 22.06
CA TYR A 264 29.14 6.25 21.54
C TYR A 264 29.84 6.64 20.24
N ASN A 265 31.14 6.33 20.18
CA ASN A 265 31.96 6.61 19.01
C ASN A 265 32.02 5.39 18.08
N GLY A 266 31.15 5.35 17.07
CA GLY A 266 31.06 4.27 16.10
C GLY A 266 29.64 3.81 15.84
N ALA A 267 29.53 2.68 15.14
CA ALA A 267 28.27 2.00 14.87
C ALA A 267 27.86 1.08 16.03
N LEU A 268 26.55 0.90 16.24
CA LEU A 268 25.99 0.06 17.29
C LEU A 268 24.90 -0.85 16.75
N THR A 269 24.81 -2.04 17.32
CA THR A 269 23.61 -2.89 17.21
C THR A 269 22.95 -2.94 18.57
N LEU A 270 21.66 -2.59 18.63
CA LEU A 270 20.87 -2.55 19.84
C LEU A 270 19.84 -3.68 19.82
N THR A 271 19.72 -4.35 20.96
CA THR A 271 18.67 -5.30 21.31
C THR A 271 17.94 -4.80 22.56
N SER A 272 16.77 -5.38 22.85
CA SER A 272 15.97 -5.03 24.03
C SER A 272 16.72 -5.23 25.36
N SER A 273 17.72 -6.12 25.42
CA SER A 273 18.50 -6.37 26.63
C SER A 273 19.55 -5.30 26.93
N ASN A 274 19.84 -4.39 25.99
CA ASN A 274 20.95 -3.45 26.16
C ASN A 274 20.62 -2.28 27.11
N ILE A 275 19.36 -1.90 27.32
CA ILE A 275 19.02 -0.70 28.10
C ILE A 275 18.26 -1.08 29.36
N THR A 276 18.92 -0.95 30.52
CA THR A 276 18.36 -1.30 31.84
C THR A 276 17.73 -0.10 32.55
N THR A 277 18.20 1.12 32.25
CA THR A 277 17.76 2.36 32.91
C THR A 277 16.89 3.24 32.01
N SER A 278 15.96 3.98 32.62
CA SER A 278 15.08 4.95 31.94
C SER A 278 15.68 6.35 31.88
N ASN A 279 15.12 7.20 31.02
CA ASN A 279 15.52 8.59 30.80
C ASN A 279 16.95 8.70 30.23
N VAL A 280 17.18 7.98 29.14
CA VAL A 280 18.48 7.87 28.46
C VAL A 280 18.41 8.51 27.09
N VAL A 281 19.36 9.38 26.78
CA VAL A 281 19.61 9.86 25.40
C VAL A 281 20.93 9.25 24.93
N LEU A 282 20.85 8.34 23.97
CA LEU A 282 22.01 7.73 23.33
C LEU A 282 22.30 8.41 21.99
N ILE A 283 23.52 8.87 21.79
CA ILE A 283 23.98 9.48 20.55
C ILE A 283 25.15 8.67 20.00
N ALA A 284 24.95 8.00 18.85
CA ALA A 284 26.01 7.30 18.14
C ALA A 284 26.53 8.15 16.97
N THR A 285 27.85 8.15 16.78
CA THR A 285 28.51 8.83 15.64
C THR A 285 28.50 8.00 14.34
N GLY A 286 28.09 6.74 14.41
CA GLY A 286 27.89 5.86 13.26
C GLY A 286 26.45 5.35 13.16
N ASP A 287 26.27 4.32 12.33
CA ASP A 287 24.97 3.71 12.10
C ASP A 287 24.47 2.94 13.34
N ILE A 288 23.16 2.93 13.54
CA ILE A 288 22.50 2.17 14.60
C ILE A 288 21.57 1.14 13.97
N SER A 289 21.78 -0.12 14.30
CA SER A 289 20.89 -1.22 13.93
C SER A 289 20.05 -1.66 15.13
N ILE A 290 18.73 -1.50 15.04
CA ILE A 290 17.77 -2.04 16.02
C ILE A 290 17.43 -3.47 15.60
N SER A 291 17.64 -4.42 16.50
CA SER A 291 17.48 -5.85 16.24
C SER A 291 16.62 -6.53 17.31
N GLY A 292 16.20 -7.78 17.03
CA GLY A 292 15.20 -8.51 17.81
C GLY A 292 13.79 -8.34 17.25
N SER A 293 12.84 -9.12 17.78
CA SER A 293 11.41 -9.00 17.45
C SER A 293 10.78 -7.77 18.08
N GLU A 294 11.20 -7.42 19.29
CA GLU A 294 10.75 -6.24 20.01
C GLU A 294 11.95 -5.47 20.57
N PHE A 295 11.84 -4.14 20.59
CA PHE A 295 12.84 -3.26 21.20
C PHE A 295 12.20 -2.33 22.23
N ASN A 296 12.60 -2.46 23.50
CA ASN A 296 12.12 -1.61 24.59
C ASN A 296 10.57 -1.59 24.74
N ILE A 297 9.88 -2.66 24.37
CA ILE A 297 8.42 -2.77 24.46
C ILE A 297 8.04 -4.24 24.69
N ASN A 298 6.85 -4.48 25.26
CA ASN A 298 6.31 -5.82 25.44
C ASN A 298 6.00 -6.51 24.09
N ALA A 299 5.95 -7.84 24.11
CA ALA A 299 5.66 -8.69 22.95
C ALA A 299 4.31 -8.41 22.26
N ASP A 300 3.37 -7.77 22.96
CA ASP A 300 2.06 -7.38 22.41
C ASP A 300 2.11 -6.08 21.59
N CYS A 301 3.25 -5.38 21.56
CA CYS A 301 3.46 -4.11 20.88
C CYS A 301 2.49 -2.97 21.28
N VAL A 302 1.73 -3.15 22.36
CA VAL A 302 0.74 -2.20 22.87
C VAL A 302 1.09 -1.78 24.29
N ASN A 303 1.46 -2.72 25.15
CA ASN A 303 1.79 -2.46 26.54
C ASN A 303 3.20 -1.87 26.67
N THR A 304 3.29 -0.70 27.31
CA THR A 304 4.55 0.03 27.56
C THR A 304 5.05 -0.08 29.00
N THR A 305 4.51 -1.01 29.79
CA THR A 305 4.90 -1.19 31.20
C THR A 305 6.38 -1.53 31.36
N LEU A 306 6.96 -2.25 30.40
CA LEU A 306 8.41 -2.54 30.39
C LEU A 306 9.23 -1.47 29.64
N SER A 307 8.57 -0.54 28.96
CA SER A 307 9.24 0.48 28.17
C SER A 307 9.95 1.49 29.05
N LYS A 308 11.19 1.79 28.67
CA LYS A 308 12.01 2.87 29.21
C LYS A 308 11.86 4.11 28.36
N ASN A 309 11.96 5.29 28.95
CA ASN A 309 12.01 6.55 28.20
C ASN A 309 13.40 6.66 27.58
N ILE A 310 13.51 6.40 26.29
CA ILE A 310 14.80 6.43 25.57
C ILE A 310 14.68 7.27 24.31
N ALA A 311 15.73 8.04 24.02
CA ALA A 311 15.95 8.61 22.71
C ALA A 311 17.25 8.08 22.12
N ILE A 312 17.19 7.71 20.85
CA ILE A 312 18.29 7.16 20.08
C ILE A 312 18.53 8.08 18.90
N LEU A 313 19.70 8.71 18.91
CA LEU A 313 20.16 9.62 17.88
C LEU A 313 21.34 8.98 17.15
N SER A 314 21.31 9.00 15.83
CA SER A 314 22.46 8.60 15.00
C SER A 314 22.86 9.76 14.10
N THR A 315 24.16 10.04 14.01
CA THR A 315 24.70 10.93 12.97
C THR A 315 24.82 10.23 11.61
N GLY A 316 24.72 8.90 11.57
CA GLY A 316 24.57 8.08 10.37
C GLY A 316 23.11 7.72 10.11
N LYS A 317 22.86 6.42 9.90
CA LYS A 317 21.54 5.82 9.64
C LYS A 317 21.01 5.07 10.87
N ILE A 318 19.69 5.09 11.08
CA ILE A 318 19.00 4.10 11.93
C ILE A 318 18.33 3.06 11.04
N SER A 319 18.58 1.78 11.28
CA SER A 319 17.93 0.65 10.59
C SER A 319 17.25 -0.30 11.55
N PHE A 320 16.05 -0.78 11.21
CA PHE A 320 15.33 -1.82 11.95
C PHE A 320 15.45 -3.16 11.22
N SER A 321 15.82 -4.22 11.95
CA SER A 321 15.90 -5.59 11.41
C SER A 321 14.55 -6.05 10.86
N ASN A 322 14.54 -6.84 9.78
CA ASN A 322 13.35 -7.46 9.17
C ASN A 322 12.47 -8.27 10.15
N THR A 323 13.00 -8.64 11.31
CA THR A 323 12.26 -9.33 12.38
C THR A 323 11.58 -8.38 13.36
N THR A 324 12.01 -7.12 13.47
CA THR A 324 11.48 -6.15 14.43
C THR A 324 10.03 -5.79 14.09
N LYS A 325 9.11 -6.19 14.97
CA LYS A 325 7.67 -5.95 14.91
C LYS A 325 7.32 -4.62 15.54
N CYS A 326 7.98 -4.31 16.65
CA CYS A 326 7.74 -3.08 17.37
C CYS A 326 8.95 -2.57 18.15
N ALA A 327 8.99 -1.26 18.33
CA ALA A 327 9.99 -0.56 19.11
C ALA A 327 9.33 0.57 19.91
N ALA A 328 9.75 0.80 21.15
CA ALA A 328 9.39 2.01 21.88
C ALA A 328 10.60 2.92 22.10
N GLY A 329 10.41 4.21 21.89
CA GLY A 329 11.47 5.21 21.97
C GLY A 329 11.28 6.36 21.01
N ILE A 330 12.13 7.37 21.14
CA ILE A 330 12.28 8.46 20.18
C ILE A 330 13.49 8.16 19.30
N PHE A 331 13.28 7.93 18.01
CA PHE A 331 14.34 7.61 17.06
C PHE A 331 14.58 8.80 16.14
N ILE A 332 15.82 9.30 16.09
CA ILE A 332 16.17 10.51 15.33
C ILE A 332 17.41 10.24 14.48
N ALA A 333 17.26 10.35 13.17
CA ALA A 333 18.39 10.24 12.25
C ALA A 333 18.14 11.04 10.98
N LYS A 334 19.23 11.26 10.24
CA LYS A 334 19.15 11.81 8.89
C LYS A 334 18.42 10.83 7.96
N THR A 335 18.76 9.55 8.06
CA THR A 335 18.20 8.47 7.27
C THR A 335 17.68 7.36 8.17
N VAL A 336 16.48 6.87 7.87
CA VAL A 336 15.87 5.72 8.55
C VAL A 336 15.46 4.67 7.53
N ASP A 337 15.69 3.40 7.87
CA ASP A 337 15.23 2.24 7.12
C ASP A 337 14.46 1.29 8.05
N THR A 338 13.21 1.02 7.72
CA THR A 338 12.35 0.17 8.54
C THR A 338 12.52 -1.32 8.23
N GLY A 339 13.25 -1.69 7.17
CA GLY A 339 13.40 -3.05 6.66
C GLY A 339 12.37 -3.41 5.58
N SER A 340 12.42 -4.66 5.09
CA SER A 340 11.78 -5.13 3.86
C SER A 340 10.90 -6.38 4.01
N ASN A 341 10.23 -6.55 5.16
CA ASN A 341 9.37 -7.72 5.40
C ASN A 341 7.98 -7.53 4.76
N GLY A 342 7.60 -8.41 3.83
CA GLY A 342 6.33 -8.35 3.11
C GLY A 342 5.11 -8.94 3.85
N ASN A 343 5.30 -9.51 5.04
CA ASN A 343 4.21 -10.06 5.85
C ASN A 343 4.25 -9.61 7.32
N GLN A 344 4.88 -8.48 7.58
CA GLN A 344 5.00 -7.90 8.91
C GLN A 344 5.29 -6.39 8.81
N GLY A 345 4.41 -5.59 9.40
CA GLY A 345 4.66 -4.16 9.60
C GLY A 345 5.67 -3.87 10.72
N LEU A 346 5.97 -2.59 10.91
CA LEU A 346 6.72 -2.06 12.04
C LEU A 346 5.86 -1.08 12.81
N LYS A 347 5.72 -1.27 14.12
CA LYS A 347 5.11 -0.29 15.03
C LYS A 347 6.16 0.44 15.86
N ILE A 348 6.04 1.76 15.94
CA ILE A 348 6.87 2.58 16.82
C ILE A 348 5.98 3.27 17.85
N LYS A 349 6.24 3.06 19.14
CA LYS A 349 5.54 3.72 20.26
C LYS A 349 6.46 4.75 20.90
N GLY A 350 6.25 6.02 20.59
CA GLY A 350 7.21 7.09 20.82
C GLY A 350 7.21 8.03 19.64
N ASN A 351 8.34 8.25 18.97
CA ASN A 351 8.32 9.01 17.72
C ASN A 351 9.47 8.60 16.79
N LEU A 352 9.27 8.87 15.50
CA LEU A 352 10.25 8.66 14.44
C LEU A 352 10.50 9.97 13.71
N ILE A 353 11.68 10.56 13.92
CA ILE A 353 12.08 11.82 13.30
C ILE A 353 13.11 11.52 12.21
N VAL A 354 12.73 11.76 10.95
CA VAL A 354 13.56 11.48 9.77
C VAL A 354 13.87 12.78 9.05
N GLN A 355 15.12 13.23 9.05
CA GLN A 355 15.43 14.56 8.54
C GLN A 355 15.64 14.62 7.02
N THR A 356 15.90 13.49 6.34
CA THR A 356 16.04 13.46 4.87
C THR A 356 15.31 12.30 4.20
N THR A 357 15.66 11.05 4.52
CA THR A 357 15.17 9.88 3.77
C THR A 357 14.61 8.81 4.70
N LEU A 358 13.36 8.43 4.45
CA LEU A 358 12.72 7.27 5.05
C LEU A 358 12.56 6.19 3.96
N THR A 359 13.21 5.05 4.15
CA THR A 359 12.96 3.83 3.36
C THR A 359 12.01 2.95 4.16
N ASN A 360 10.86 2.63 3.56
CA ASN A 360 9.87 1.74 4.16
C ASN A 360 9.42 0.70 3.15
N ASP A 361 9.94 -0.52 3.27
CA ASP A 361 9.56 -1.67 2.43
C ASP A 361 8.80 -2.73 3.26
N ARG A 362 8.32 -2.33 4.44
CA ARG A 362 7.44 -3.14 5.29
C ARG A 362 6.05 -3.21 4.70
N ALA A 363 5.51 -4.41 4.65
CA ALA A 363 4.15 -4.64 4.22
C ALA A 363 3.54 -5.85 4.95
N TRP A 364 2.23 -5.99 4.80
CA TRP A 364 1.49 -7.16 5.21
C TRP A 364 1.01 -7.90 3.97
N SER A 365 0.81 -9.22 4.08
CA SER A 365 0.07 -9.97 3.05
C SER A 365 -1.33 -9.39 2.83
N ASP A 366 -1.94 -8.88 3.90
CA ASP A 366 -3.13 -8.03 3.86
C ASP A 366 -2.73 -6.55 3.73
N THR A 367 -2.79 -6.03 2.51
CA THR A 367 -2.46 -4.63 2.21
C THR A 367 -3.36 -3.60 2.89
N SER A 368 -4.46 -4.01 3.53
CA SER A 368 -5.34 -3.09 4.28
C SER A 368 -4.71 -2.60 5.59
N ARG A 369 -3.58 -3.16 6.05
CA ARG A 369 -2.87 -2.71 7.24
C ARG A 369 -1.66 -1.85 6.89
N PRO A 370 -1.30 -0.85 7.71
CA PRO A 370 -0.14 -0.02 7.45
C PRO A 370 1.15 -0.82 7.63
N GLY A 371 2.12 -0.58 6.75
CA GLY A 371 3.46 -1.16 6.84
C GLY A 371 4.29 -0.52 7.96
N LEU A 372 4.04 0.75 8.26
CA LEU A 372 4.62 1.48 9.38
C LEU A 372 3.51 2.18 10.16
N PHE A 373 3.45 1.95 11.47
CA PHE A 373 2.52 2.61 12.37
C PHE A 373 3.27 3.32 13.50
N VAL A 374 3.18 4.65 13.57
CA VAL A 374 3.84 5.44 14.63
C VAL A 374 2.79 6.02 15.58
N VAL A 375 2.88 5.64 16.85
CA VAL A 375 2.00 6.13 17.92
C VAL A 375 2.79 7.07 18.80
N PHE A 376 2.39 8.34 18.85
CA PHE A 376 3.04 9.32 19.70
C PHE A 376 2.88 8.99 21.17
N ASP A 377 4.00 8.92 21.88
CA ASP A 377 4.02 8.79 23.34
C ASP A 377 4.54 10.10 23.97
N PRO A 378 3.65 10.99 24.42
CA PRO A 378 4.05 12.28 25.01
C PRO A 378 4.83 12.10 26.32
N VAL A 379 4.62 11.00 27.05
CA VAL A 379 5.30 10.75 28.34
C VAL A 379 6.80 10.60 28.12
N GLN A 380 7.20 9.89 27.06
CA GLN A 380 8.62 9.76 26.69
C GLN A 380 9.25 11.12 26.39
N TYR A 381 8.55 11.98 25.65
CA TYR A 381 9.04 13.33 25.31
C TYR A 381 9.24 14.20 26.55
N ILE A 382 8.24 14.26 27.43
CA ILE A 382 8.29 15.08 28.63
C ILE A 382 9.44 14.64 29.54
N ASN A 383 9.60 13.33 29.73
CA ASN A 383 10.64 12.78 30.58
C ASN A 383 12.06 12.98 30.00
N LEU A 384 12.19 13.09 28.68
CA LEU A 384 13.47 13.29 27.99
C LEU A 384 13.76 14.77 27.69
N LEU A 385 12.82 15.67 27.95
CA LEU A 385 12.95 17.09 27.64
C LEU A 385 14.21 17.74 28.23
N PRO A 386 14.64 17.46 29.49
CA PRO A 386 15.88 18.01 30.04
C PRO A 386 17.14 17.62 29.23
N TYR A 387 17.11 16.45 28.61
CA TYR A 387 18.24 15.89 27.87
C TYR A 387 18.20 16.28 26.38
N LEU A 388 17.03 16.28 25.75
CA LEU A 388 16.85 16.57 24.32
C LEU A 388 16.72 18.07 23.97
N SER A 389 16.34 18.91 24.93
CA SER A 389 16.20 20.35 24.68
C SER A 389 17.56 21.05 24.47
N THR A 390 17.57 22.13 23.69
CA THR A 390 18.68 23.07 23.61
C THR A 390 18.28 24.38 24.28
N ALA A 391 19.17 24.95 25.09
CA ALA A 391 18.97 26.26 25.67
C ALA A 391 19.54 27.32 24.74
N TYR A 392 18.74 28.33 24.42
CA TYR A 392 19.20 29.54 23.74
C TYR A 392 19.58 30.56 24.80
N TYR A 393 20.84 30.97 24.81
CA TYR A 393 21.34 32.01 25.72
C TYR A 393 21.56 33.28 24.90
N ASP A 394 20.73 34.30 25.16
CA ASP A 394 21.05 35.67 24.77
C ASP A 394 21.94 36.25 25.88
N TRP A 395 23.24 36.38 25.61
CA TRP A 395 24.17 36.97 26.57
C TRP A 395 24.48 38.39 26.13
N ARG A 396 24.46 39.31 27.10
CA ARG A 396 24.97 40.67 26.93
C ARG A 396 26.22 40.80 27.79
N GLN A 397 27.31 41.24 27.16
CA GLN A 397 28.52 41.60 27.89
C GLN A 397 28.23 42.86 28.71
N ILE A 398 28.55 42.81 30.00
CA ILE A 398 28.41 43.98 30.89
C ILE A 398 29.63 44.91 30.77
N GLN A 399 30.76 44.42 30.26
CA GLN A 399 31.98 45.20 30.03
C GLN A 399 32.00 45.91 28.69
#